data_AF-A0A0V1CPV3-F1
#
_entry.id   AF-A0A0V1CPV3-F1
#
_cell.length_a   1.000
_cell.length_b   1.000
_cell.length_c   1.000
_cell.angle_alpha   90.00
_cell.angle_beta   90.00
_cell.angle_gamma   90.00
#
_symmetry.space_group_name_H-M   'P 1'
#
loop_
_entity.id
_entity.type
_entity.pdbx_description
1 polymer ?
#
loop_
_entity_poly.entity_id
_entity_poly.type
_entity_poly.pdbx_seq_one_letter_code
_entity_poly.pdbx_strand_id
1 'polypeptide(L)'
;MFKEIMVGDSNVVIAGGSESMSQATYAVRDVRFGTKFGAKLGLHDTLMETLTDTFVGAPMGMTAETIATKFGITRQQADEVALRSQTRWRLANNNGYFKQEIVPVKVKTKKGEENFEVDEHPRETSMEILGKLPSAFKKGGIVTAGNASGICDGASAVIVASEKAVKDYHLTPLVKIIGWNVSGCDPSIMGIGPVPAVKGLMEKVQMNLKDMDLVEVNEAFASQCAVVERELKLDPDKTNVNGGAIALGHPLATSGNRIVVHLMHELRRRNLKYGLGSACIGGGQGIAMILENVSA
;
A
#
# COMPACT_ATOMS: atom_id res chain seq x y z
N MET A 1 4.70 -6.20 -17.93
CA MET A 1 5.87 -5.36 -17.62
C MET A 1 7.13 -6.17 -17.27
N PHE A 2 7.43 -6.61 -16.03
CA PHE A 2 8.68 -7.38 -15.79
C PHE A 2 8.78 -8.69 -16.58
N LYS A 3 7.64 -9.35 -16.77
CA LYS A 3 7.55 -10.56 -17.59
C LYS A 3 7.95 -10.32 -19.05
N GLU A 4 7.66 -9.14 -19.62
CA GLU A 4 8.06 -8.81 -21.00
C GLU A 4 9.59 -8.78 -21.12
N ILE A 5 10.28 -8.23 -20.12
CA ILE A 5 11.75 -8.28 -20.07
C ILE A 5 12.25 -9.73 -19.93
N MET A 6 11.61 -10.53 -19.07
CA MET A 6 12.02 -11.92 -18.87
C MET A 6 11.85 -12.80 -20.12
N VAL A 7 10.83 -12.55 -20.93
CA VAL A 7 10.59 -13.31 -22.18
C VAL A 7 11.27 -12.69 -23.41
N GLY A 8 11.90 -11.53 -23.26
CA GLY A 8 12.69 -10.88 -24.31
C GLY A 8 11.92 -9.92 -25.22
N ASP A 9 10.66 -9.61 -24.92
CA ASP A 9 9.82 -8.68 -25.71
C ASP A 9 10.22 -7.21 -25.53
N SER A 10 10.76 -6.88 -24.35
CA SER A 10 11.16 -5.52 -23.98
C SER A 10 12.51 -5.51 -23.29
N ASN A 11 13.29 -4.45 -23.47
CA ASN A 11 14.57 -4.25 -22.76
C ASN A 11 14.49 -3.17 -21.68
N VAL A 12 13.57 -2.23 -21.83
CA VAL A 12 13.30 -1.14 -20.88
C VAL A 12 11.79 -0.93 -20.84
N VAL A 13 11.20 -0.85 -19.65
CA VAL A 13 9.78 -0.56 -19.44
C VAL A 13 9.60 0.46 -18.33
N ILE A 14 8.54 1.25 -18.40
CA ILE A 14 8.06 2.04 -17.26
C ILE A 14 7.00 1.21 -16.56
N ALA A 15 7.13 1.02 -15.25
CA ALA A 15 6.14 0.37 -14.40
C ALA A 15 5.71 1.31 -13.29
N GLY A 16 4.45 1.23 -12.86
CA GLY A 16 3.94 2.14 -11.85
C GLY A 16 2.43 2.02 -11.66
N GLY A 17 1.88 3.01 -10.98
CA GLY A 17 0.47 3.18 -10.75
C GLY A 17 0.12 4.64 -10.49
N SER A 18 -1.12 5.00 -10.80
CA SER A 18 -1.69 6.32 -10.54
C SER A 18 -3.12 6.11 -10.09
N GLU A 19 -3.53 6.88 -9.08
CA GLU A 19 -4.91 6.89 -8.60
C GLU A 19 -5.29 8.32 -8.20
N SER A 20 -6.50 8.73 -8.55
CA SER A 20 -7.14 9.93 -8.00
C SER A 20 -8.52 9.55 -7.48
N MET A 21 -8.55 9.12 -6.23
CA MET A 21 -9.78 8.73 -5.54
C MET A 21 -10.69 9.94 -5.32
N SER A 22 -10.12 11.14 -5.14
CA SER A 22 -10.89 12.39 -5.02
C SER A 22 -11.68 12.73 -6.29
N GLN A 23 -11.27 12.20 -7.45
CA GLN A 23 -11.94 12.40 -8.74
C GLN A 23 -12.83 11.21 -9.14
N ALA A 24 -13.08 10.26 -8.24
CA ALA A 24 -14.01 9.19 -8.50
C ALA A 24 -15.41 9.73 -8.80
N THR A 25 -16.04 9.17 -9.83
CA THR A 25 -17.30 9.69 -10.38
C THR A 25 -18.51 9.00 -9.75
N TYR A 26 -19.66 9.66 -9.83
CA TYR A 26 -20.93 8.97 -9.69
C TYR A 26 -21.39 8.46 -11.06
N ALA A 27 -21.85 7.21 -11.12
CA ALA A 27 -22.37 6.60 -12.32
C ALA A 27 -23.88 6.35 -12.20
N VAL A 28 -24.59 6.36 -13.33
CA VAL A 28 -25.94 5.80 -13.42
C VAL A 28 -25.86 4.58 -14.31
N ARG A 29 -26.19 3.41 -13.77
CA ARG A 29 -26.14 2.13 -14.49
C ARG A 29 -27.40 1.96 -15.36
N ASP A 30 -27.31 1.12 -16.38
CA ASP A 30 -28.43 0.71 -17.25
C ASP A 30 -29.16 1.82 -18.04
N VAL A 31 -28.53 2.99 -18.21
CA VAL A 31 -29.13 4.12 -18.97
C VAL A 31 -28.66 4.22 -20.42
N ARG A 32 -27.64 3.45 -20.82
CA ARG A 32 -26.97 3.61 -22.12
C ARG A 32 -27.91 3.52 -23.31
N PHE A 33 -28.94 2.68 -23.22
CA PHE A 33 -29.90 2.42 -24.31
C PHE A 33 -31.29 2.98 -24.02
N GLY A 34 -31.38 3.97 -23.13
CA GLY A 34 -32.63 4.55 -22.68
C GLY A 34 -33.22 3.86 -21.45
N THR A 35 -34.12 4.56 -20.77
CA THR A 35 -34.78 4.11 -19.54
C THR A 35 -36.29 4.21 -19.72
N LYS A 36 -37.05 3.43 -18.96
CA LYS A 36 -38.52 3.53 -18.98
C LYS A 36 -38.95 4.88 -18.42
N PHE A 37 -40.02 5.47 -18.97
CA PHE A 37 -40.63 6.67 -18.41
C PHE A 37 -41.00 6.43 -16.93
N GLY A 38 -40.58 7.33 -16.04
CA GLY A 38 -40.78 7.21 -14.59
C GLY A 38 -39.81 6.26 -13.87
N ALA A 39 -38.77 5.74 -14.54
CA ALA A 39 -37.73 4.94 -13.89
C ALA A 39 -36.99 5.76 -12.83
N LYS A 40 -36.84 5.20 -11.63
CA LYS A 40 -35.98 5.77 -10.59
C LYS A 40 -34.54 5.40 -10.89
N LEU A 41 -33.73 6.39 -11.26
CA LEU A 41 -32.32 6.22 -11.55
C LEU A 41 -31.51 6.37 -10.25
N GLY A 42 -30.74 5.35 -9.90
CA GLY A 42 -29.81 5.39 -8.77
C GLY A 42 -28.49 6.03 -9.17
N LEU A 43 -27.96 6.90 -8.32
CA LEU A 43 -26.57 7.36 -8.41
C LEU A 43 -25.68 6.36 -7.67
N HIS A 44 -24.68 5.83 -8.36
CA HIS A 44 -23.72 4.88 -7.86
C HIS A 44 -22.38 5.55 -7.62
N ASP A 45 -21.91 5.54 -6.38
CA ASP A 45 -20.57 6.01 -6.03
C ASP A 45 -19.53 4.97 -6.48
N THR A 46 -18.76 5.30 -7.53
CA THR A 46 -17.79 4.35 -8.11
C THR A 46 -16.62 4.07 -7.18
N LEU A 47 -16.30 4.99 -6.27
CA LEU A 47 -15.27 4.76 -5.26
C LEU A 47 -15.75 3.73 -4.25
N MET A 48 -16.98 3.88 -3.75
CA MET A 48 -17.55 2.91 -2.83
C MET A 48 -17.73 1.53 -3.45
N GLU A 49 -18.10 1.46 -4.74
CA GLU A 49 -18.12 0.20 -5.49
C GLU A 49 -16.74 -0.46 -5.54
N THR A 50 -15.67 0.33 -5.72
CA THR A 50 -14.28 -0.17 -5.72
C THR A 50 -13.82 -0.63 -4.34
N LEU A 51 -14.29 0.01 -3.27
CA LEU A 51 -13.98 -0.34 -1.88
C LEU A 51 -14.91 -1.40 -1.28
N THR A 52 -15.75 -2.04 -2.10
CA THR A 52 -16.70 -3.08 -1.70
C THR A 52 -16.42 -4.37 -2.43
N ASP A 53 -16.27 -5.46 -1.67
CA ASP A 53 -16.19 -6.79 -2.26
C ASP A 53 -17.59 -7.25 -2.65
N THR A 54 -17.82 -7.49 -3.93
CA THR A 54 -19.14 -7.87 -4.47
C THR A 54 -19.48 -9.33 -4.21
N PHE A 55 -18.51 -10.21 -3.95
CA PHE A 55 -18.74 -11.61 -3.62
C PHE A 55 -19.04 -11.78 -2.13
N VAL A 56 -18.33 -11.05 -1.26
CA VAL A 56 -18.59 -11.01 0.19
C VAL A 56 -19.81 -10.15 0.51
N GLY A 57 -20.11 -9.15 -0.33
CA GLY A 57 -21.20 -8.20 -0.12
C GLY A 57 -20.90 -7.19 0.99
N ALA A 58 -19.63 -6.85 1.21
CA ALA A 58 -19.21 -5.99 2.31
C ALA A 58 -18.04 -5.05 1.94
N PRO A 59 -17.96 -3.84 2.53
CA PRO A 59 -16.84 -2.94 2.32
C PRO A 59 -15.55 -3.51 2.91
N MET A 60 -14.40 -3.09 2.38
CA MET A 60 -13.08 -3.61 2.81
C MET A 60 -12.87 -3.49 4.33
N GLY A 61 -13.38 -2.44 4.97
CA GLY A 61 -13.30 -2.28 6.43
C GLY A 61 -14.00 -3.39 7.22
N MET A 62 -15.06 -4.00 6.68
CA MET A 62 -15.70 -5.17 7.32
C MET A 62 -14.83 -6.43 7.24
N THR A 63 -14.00 -6.57 6.21
CA THR A 63 -13.00 -7.66 6.16
C THR A 63 -11.93 -7.46 7.24
N ALA A 64 -11.56 -6.21 7.53
CA ALA A 64 -10.63 -5.86 8.59
C ALA A 64 -11.21 -6.11 10.00
N GLU A 65 -12.51 -5.88 10.20
CA GLU A 65 -13.24 -6.28 11.42
C GLU A 65 -13.31 -7.82 11.57
N THR A 66 -13.50 -8.52 10.46
CA THR A 66 -13.53 -9.99 10.42
C THR A 66 -12.18 -10.58 10.80
N ILE A 67 -11.09 -10.04 10.25
CA ILE A 67 -9.72 -10.38 10.64
C ILE A 67 -9.52 -10.11 12.14
N ALA A 68 -9.87 -8.92 12.62
CA ALA A 68 -9.70 -8.57 14.03
C ALA A 68 -10.38 -9.58 14.96
N THR A 69 -11.63 -9.94 14.65
CA THR A 69 -12.40 -10.92 15.41
C THR A 69 -11.75 -12.31 15.35
N LYS A 70 -11.40 -12.79 14.16
CA LYS A 70 -10.85 -14.14 13.95
C LYS A 70 -9.49 -14.33 14.60
N PHE A 71 -8.67 -13.29 14.63
CA PHE A 71 -7.29 -13.35 15.10
C PHE A 71 -7.08 -12.72 16.48
N GLY A 72 -8.16 -12.27 17.13
CA GLY A 72 -8.15 -11.72 18.48
C GLY A 72 -7.39 -10.39 18.60
N ILE A 73 -7.44 -9.54 17.56
CA ILE A 73 -6.84 -8.21 17.62
C ILE A 73 -7.77 -7.27 18.38
N THR A 74 -7.23 -6.60 19.40
CA THR A 74 -7.97 -5.62 20.18
C THR A 74 -7.94 -4.24 19.54
N ARG A 75 -8.88 -3.37 19.93
CA ARG A 75 -8.86 -1.96 19.55
C ARG A 75 -7.56 -1.26 19.96
N GLN A 76 -7.08 -1.54 21.18
CA GLN A 76 -5.83 -0.98 21.67
C GLN A 76 -4.65 -1.36 20.76
N GLN A 77 -4.52 -2.63 20.38
CA GLN A 77 -3.45 -3.09 19.49
C GLN A 77 -3.53 -2.42 18.11
N ALA A 78 -4.73 -2.27 17.55
CA ALA A 78 -4.91 -1.56 16.27
C ALA A 78 -4.52 -0.08 16.37
N ASP A 79 -4.87 0.58 17.47
CA ASP A 79 -4.50 1.98 17.71
C ASP A 79 -2.99 2.15 17.97
N GLU A 80 -2.32 1.17 18.61
CA GLU A 80 -0.86 1.15 18.77
C GLU A 80 -0.13 1.07 17.42
N VAL A 81 -0.61 0.24 16.49
CA VAL A 81 -0.08 0.19 15.12
C VAL A 81 -0.24 1.54 14.42
N ALA A 82 -1.42 2.16 14.55
CA ALA A 82 -1.70 3.46 13.95
C ALA A 82 -0.79 4.58 14.50
N LEU A 83 -0.62 4.62 15.82
CA LEU A 83 0.25 5.58 16.48
C LEU A 83 1.72 5.39 16.06
N ARG A 84 2.18 4.14 15.96
CA ARG A 84 3.53 3.81 15.50
C ARG A 84 3.75 4.31 14.08
N SER A 85 2.80 4.08 13.18
CA SER A 85 2.86 4.55 11.80
C SER A 85 2.95 6.07 11.69
N GLN A 86 2.07 6.81 12.38
CA GLN A 86 2.09 8.28 12.43
C GLN A 86 3.39 8.83 13.04
N THR A 87 3.88 8.21 14.11
CA THR A 87 5.12 8.62 14.78
C THR A 87 6.33 8.42 13.88
N ARG A 88 6.43 7.27 13.21
CA ARG A 88 7.55 6.95 12.31
C ARG A 88 7.55 7.85 11.08
N TRP A 89 6.37 8.10 10.50
CA TRP A 89 6.27 9.08 9.41
C TRP A 89 6.78 10.45 9.84
N ARG A 90 6.32 10.97 10.98
CA ARG A 90 6.74 12.29 11.48
C ARG A 90 8.26 12.37 11.63
N LEU A 91 8.87 11.32 12.21
CA LEU A 91 10.31 11.25 12.37
C LEU A 91 11.04 11.22 11.01
N ALA A 92 10.59 10.37 10.09
CA ALA A 92 11.19 10.26 8.76
C ALA A 92 11.06 11.56 7.94
N ASN A 93 9.89 12.20 7.99
CA ASN A 93 9.61 13.46 7.32
C ASN A 93 10.48 14.61 7.89
N ASN A 94 10.59 14.71 9.21
CA ASN A 94 11.44 15.73 9.86
C ASN A 94 12.93 15.54 9.52
N ASN A 95 13.37 14.31 9.29
CA ASN A 95 14.73 14.02 8.82
C ASN A 95 14.88 14.11 7.29
N GLY A 96 13.82 14.45 6.56
CA GLY A 96 13.84 14.64 5.11
C GLY A 96 14.01 13.37 4.29
N TYR A 97 13.65 12.19 4.81
CA TYR A 97 13.89 10.91 4.13
C TYR A 97 13.11 10.77 2.82
N PHE A 98 11.92 11.37 2.73
CA PHE A 98 11.07 11.30 1.55
C PHE A 98 11.50 12.26 0.40
N LYS A 99 12.43 13.20 0.66
CA LYS A 99 12.82 14.22 -0.33
C LYS A 99 13.44 13.65 -1.61
N GLN A 100 14.04 12.46 -1.53
CA GLN A 100 14.67 11.80 -2.68
C GLN A 100 13.67 11.01 -3.53
N GLU A 101 12.50 10.65 -2.99
CA GLU A 101 11.50 9.83 -3.66
C GLU A 101 10.27 10.63 -4.15
N ILE A 102 10.03 11.83 -3.60
CA ILE A 102 8.92 12.70 -4.01
C ILE A 102 9.35 13.67 -5.10
N VAL A 103 8.58 13.70 -6.20
CA VAL A 103 8.68 14.73 -7.23
C VAL A 103 7.65 15.83 -6.93
N PRO A 104 8.06 17.10 -6.77
CA PRO A 104 7.12 18.20 -6.52
C PRO A 104 6.10 18.37 -7.65
N VAL A 105 4.82 18.49 -7.29
CA VAL A 105 3.73 18.78 -8.23
C VAL A 105 3.33 20.25 -8.09
N LYS A 106 3.35 21.01 -9.19
CA LYS A 106 2.88 22.41 -9.18
C LYS A 106 1.37 22.45 -9.14
N VAL A 107 0.82 23.05 -8.09
CA VAL A 107 -0.62 23.22 -7.88
C VAL A 107 -0.97 24.70 -7.96
N LYS A 108 -2.03 25.02 -8.70
CA LYS A 108 -2.57 26.38 -8.79
C LYS A 108 -3.51 26.63 -7.62
N THR A 109 -3.18 27.58 -6.76
CA THR A 109 -4.05 28.09 -5.70
C THR A 109 -4.57 29.47 -6.03
N LYS A 110 -5.52 29.95 -5.22
CA LYS A 110 -5.99 31.35 -5.29
C LYS A 110 -4.87 32.38 -5.09
N LYS A 111 -3.75 31.99 -4.46
CA LYS A 111 -2.62 32.88 -4.13
C LYS A 111 -1.45 32.76 -5.13
N GLY A 112 -1.51 31.85 -6.10
CA GLY A 112 -0.43 31.60 -7.07
C GLY A 112 -0.14 30.10 -7.26
N GLU A 113 0.95 29.78 -7.94
CA GLU A 113 1.44 28.41 -8.04
C GLU A 113 2.27 28.05 -6.80
N GLU A 114 2.01 26.89 -6.20
CA GLU A 114 2.78 26.32 -5.09
C GLU A 114 3.21 24.88 -5.41
N ASN A 115 4.30 24.43 -4.80
CA ASN A 115 4.75 23.05 -4.91
C ASN A 115 4.06 22.20 -3.84
N PHE A 116 3.39 21.14 -4.29
CA PHE A 116 2.96 20.03 -3.45
C PHE A 116 4.06 18.97 -3.44
N GLU A 117 4.81 18.87 -2.34
CA GLU A 117 6.01 18.04 -2.23
C GLU A 117 6.14 17.31 -0.88
N VAL A 118 5.08 17.33 -0.06
CA VAL A 118 5.01 16.66 1.25
C VAL A 118 3.68 15.93 1.35
N ASP A 119 3.70 14.68 1.82
CA ASP A 119 2.48 13.93 2.08
C ASP A 119 1.58 14.67 3.10
N GLU A 120 0.33 14.92 2.75
CA GLU A 120 -0.60 15.73 3.55
C GLU A 120 -1.56 14.92 4.43
N HIS A 121 -1.69 13.61 4.19
CA HIS A 121 -2.55 12.73 4.99
C HIS A 121 -2.13 12.52 6.46
N PRO A 122 -0.83 12.50 6.81
CA PRO A 122 -0.36 12.30 8.16
C PRO A 122 -0.94 13.31 9.17
N ARG A 123 -1.14 12.86 10.40
CA ARG A 123 -1.80 13.65 11.46
C ARG A 123 -1.11 13.46 12.80
N GLU A 124 -1.04 14.53 13.58
CA GLU A 124 -0.68 14.42 14.98
C GLU A 124 -1.76 13.67 15.75
N THR A 125 -1.36 12.66 16.52
CA THR A 125 -2.28 11.81 17.26
C THR A 125 -1.65 11.26 18.53
N SER A 126 -2.46 10.63 19.37
CA SER A 126 -2.07 9.95 20.60
C SER A 126 -3.01 8.77 20.86
N MET A 127 -2.65 7.85 21.76
CA MET A 127 -3.58 6.78 22.16
C MET A 127 -4.89 7.31 22.72
N GLU A 128 -4.88 8.47 23.39
CA GLU A 128 -6.09 9.11 23.90
C GLU A 128 -7.00 9.60 22.75
N ILE A 129 -6.42 10.25 21.74
CA ILE A 129 -7.17 10.72 20.57
C ILE A 129 -7.72 9.53 19.80
N LEU A 130 -6.88 8.52 19.53
CA LEU A 130 -7.27 7.31 18.81
C LEU A 130 -8.38 6.55 19.54
N GLY A 131 -8.27 6.37 20.86
CA GLY A 131 -9.25 5.66 21.67
C GLY A 131 -10.64 6.31 21.71
N LYS A 132 -10.75 7.61 21.45
CA LYS A 132 -12.03 8.35 21.39
C LYS A 132 -12.75 8.22 20.04
N LEU A 133 -12.08 7.73 19.00
CA LEU A 133 -12.68 7.66 17.66
C LEU A 133 -13.78 6.59 17.58
N PRO A 134 -14.92 6.90 16.93
CA PRO A 134 -15.99 5.92 16.75
C PRO A 134 -15.58 4.83 15.75
N SER A 135 -16.16 3.64 15.93
CA SER A 135 -16.05 2.54 14.96
C SER A 135 -16.64 2.98 13.62
N ALA A 136 -15.91 2.77 12.52
CA ALA A 136 -16.27 3.26 11.20
C ALA A 136 -17.22 2.32 10.43
N PHE A 137 -17.11 1.01 10.64
CA PHE A 137 -17.80 0.02 9.78
C PHE A 137 -18.87 -0.81 10.51
N LYS A 138 -18.71 -1.02 11.83
CA LYS A 138 -19.64 -1.81 12.64
C LYS A 138 -19.76 -1.21 14.04
N LYS A 139 -20.98 -1.18 14.60
CA LYS A 139 -21.19 -0.78 15.99
C LYS A 139 -20.41 -1.70 16.93
N GLY A 140 -19.54 -1.12 17.76
CA GLY A 140 -18.66 -1.86 18.67
C GLY A 140 -17.49 -2.56 17.97
N GLY A 141 -17.25 -2.29 16.68
CA GLY A 141 -16.07 -2.74 15.95
C GLY A 141 -14.80 -2.01 16.37
N ILE A 142 -13.65 -2.49 15.94
CA ILE A 142 -12.35 -1.91 16.30
C ILE A 142 -11.78 -0.97 15.23
N VAL A 143 -12.29 -1.04 14.00
CA VAL A 143 -11.77 -0.25 12.88
C VAL A 143 -12.33 1.15 12.95
N THR A 144 -11.46 2.15 12.87
CA THR A 144 -11.79 3.58 12.90
C THR A 144 -11.07 4.33 11.81
N ALA A 145 -11.45 5.59 11.56
CA ALA A 145 -10.69 6.49 10.70
C ALA A 145 -9.24 6.71 11.20
N GLY A 146 -8.98 6.49 12.49
CA GLY A 146 -7.66 6.66 13.10
C GLY A 146 -6.69 5.52 12.78
N ASN A 147 -7.21 4.30 12.59
CA ASN A 147 -6.43 3.07 12.43
C ASN A 147 -6.70 2.35 11.09
N ALA A 148 -7.30 3.05 10.14
CA ALA A 148 -7.41 2.68 8.74
C ALA A 148 -6.64 3.70 7.88
N SER A 149 -6.20 3.29 6.70
CA SER A 149 -5.60 4.20 5.72
C SER A 149 -6.64 5.18 5.16
N GLY A 150 -6.16 6.33 4.70
CA GLY A 150 -6.98 7.33 4.01
C GLY A 150 -7.36 6.97 2.58
N ILE A 151 -8.41 7.63 2.11
CA ILE A 151 -8.71 7.82 0.68
C ILE A 151 -7.77 8.93 0.20
N CYS A 152 -6.86 8.60 -0.72
CA CYS A 152 -5.79 9.50 -1.12
C CYS A 152 -5.52 9.44 -2.62
N ASP A 153 -4.89 10.50 -3.12
CA ASP A 153 -4.47 10.61 -4.51
C ASP A 153 -2.95 10.47 -4.59
N GLY A 154 -2.46 9.93 -5.70
CA GLY A 154 -1.02 9.86 -5.93
C GLY A 154 -0.63 9.05 -7.15
N ALA A 155 0.60 9.23 -7.60
CA ALA A 155 1.20 8.42 -8.66
C ALA A 155 2.64 8.07 -8.30
N SER A 156 3.10 6.92 -8.80
CA SER A 156 4.44 6.43 -8.58
C SER A 156 4.87 5.60 -9.78
N ALA A 157 6.10 5.81 -10.25
CA ALA A 157 6.65 5.08 -11.40
C ALA A 157 8.13 4.75 -11.19
N VAL A 158 8.56 3.68 -11.82
CA VAL A 158 9.96 3.23 -11.90
C VAL A 158 10.28 2.85 -13.34
N ILE A 159 11.54 3.01 -13.72
CA ILE A 159 12.09 2.43 -14.95
C ILE A 159 12.69 1.07 -14.57
N VAL A 160 12.29 0.03 -15.29
CA VAL A 160 12.88 -1.30 -15.17
C VAL A 160 13.58 -1.64 -16.47
N ALA A 161 14.83 -2.08 -16.36
CA ALA A 161 15.70 -2.38 -17.48
C ALA A 161 16.28 -3.79 -17.32
N SER A 162 16.47 -4.48 -18.46
CA SER A 162 17.22 -5.73 -18.50
C SER A 162 18.70 -5.47 -18.17
N GLU A 163 19.43 -6.51 -17.73
CA GLU A 163 20.88 -6.38 -17.51
C GLU A 163 21.61 -5.94 -18.80
N LYS A 164 21.13 -6.41 -19.95
CA LYS A 164 21.62 -5.98 -21.26
C LYS A 164 21.41 -4.48 -21.47
N ALA A 165 20.20 -3.97 -21.24
CA ALA A 165 19.90 -2.55 -21.38
C ALA A 165 20.71 -1.67 -20.42
N VAL A 166 20.93 -2.14 -19.19
CA VAL A 166 21.79 -1.45 -18.22
C VAL A 166 23.21 -1.25 -18.78
N LYS A 167 23.78 -2.28 -19.42
CA LYS A 167 25.11 -2.21 -20.05
C LYS A 167 25.10 -1.35 -21.32
N ASP A 168 24.15 -1.60 -22.23
CA ASP A 168 24.07 -0.93 -23.53
C ASP A 168 23.83 0.58 -23.41
N TYR A 169 23.06 1.01 -22.41
CA TYR A 169 22.72 2.41 -22.19
C TYR A 169 23.49 3.06 -21.02
N HIS A 170 24.46 2.35 -20.44
CA HIS A 170 25.27 2.84 -19.31
C HIS A 170 24.43 3.36 -18.13
N LEU A 171 23.37 2.63 -17.78
CA LEU A 171 22.48 3.00 -16.68
C LEU A 171 23.09 2.62 -15.33
N THR A 172 22.79 3.41 -14.29
CA THR A 172 23.12 3.06 -12.90
C THR A 172 21.88 2.48 -12.22
N PRO A 173 21.76 1.15 -12.06
CA PRO A 173 20.61 0.57 -11.38
C PRO A 173 20.62 0.97 -9.91
N LEU A 174 19.43 1.14 -9.32
CA LEU A 174 19.27 1.44 -7.90
C LEU A 174 19.11 0.17 -7.07
N VAL A 175 18.32 -0.77 -7.59
CA VAL A 175 18.03 -2.07 -7.01
C VAL A 175 17.89 -3.11 -8.12
N LYS A 176 17.98 -4.38 -7.74
CA LYS A 176 17.65 -5.54 -8.55
C LYS A 176 16.39 -6.20 -8.00
N ILE A 177 15.46 -6.59 -8.86
CA ILE A 177 14.30 -7.41 -8.47
C ILE A 177 14.76 -8.87 -8.36
N ILE A 178 14.73 -9.42 -7.14
CA ILE A 178 15.11 -10.82 -6.90
C ILE A 178 13.96 -11.75 -7.27
N GLY A 179 12.73 -11.35 -6.96
CA GLY A 179 11.55 -12.13 -7.27
C GLY A 179 10.28 -11.50 -6.73
N TRP A 180 9.16 -12.04 -7.18
CA TRP A 180 7.83 -11.69 -6.69
C TRP A 180 6.93 -12.92 -6.68
N ASN A 181 5.86 -12.83 -5.89
CA ASN A 181 4.82 -13.84 -5.80
C ASN A 181 3.46 -13.18 -5.59
N VAL A 182 2.42 -13.79 -6.15
CA VAL A 182 1.02 -13.41 -5.97
C VAL A 182 0.27 -14.64 -5.47
N SER A 183 -0.60 -14.45 -4.49
CA SER A 183 -1.38 -15.53 -3.90
C SER A 183 -2.84 -15.14 -3.76
N GLY A 184 -3.72 -16.14 -3.77
CA GLY A 184 -5.14 -15.99 -3.42
C GLY A 184 -5.39 -16.38 -1.96
N CYS A 185 -6.42 -15.81 -1.37
CA CYS A 185 -6.95 -16.14 -0.06
C CYS A 185 -8.47 -15.92 -0.05
N ASP A 186 -9.12 -16.24 1.06
CA ASP A 186 -10.55 -16.00 1.22
C ASP A 186 -10.85 -14.48 1.18
N PRO A 187 -11.73 -14.00 0.28
CA PRO A 187 -12.07 -12.58 0.15
C PRO A 187 -12.59 -11.94 1.45
N SER A 188 -13.24 -12.70 2.33
CA SER A 188 -13.75 -12.20 3.62
C SER A 188 -12.64 -11.80 4.61
N ILE A 189 -11.42 -12.29 4.37
CA ILE A 189 -10.22 -12.00 5.15
C ILE A 189 -9.06 -11.55 4.25
N MET A 190 -9.35 -10.84 3.16
CA MET A 190 -8.37 -10.45 2.14
C MET A 190 -7.08 -9.81 2.68
N GLY A 191 -7.18 -9.11 3.82
CA GLY A 191 -6.04 -8.51 4.52
C GLY A 191 -4.93 -9.49 4.91
N ILE A 192 -5.21 -10.81 4.95
CA ILE A 192 -4.19 -11.84 5.21
C ILE A 192 -3.32 -12.15 3.99
N GLY A 193 -3.72 -11.71 2.78
CA GLY A 193 -3.04 -12.01 1.51
C GLY A 193 -1.52 -11.87 1.51
N PRO A 194 -0.90 -10.87 2.18
CA PRO A 194 0.54 -10.78 2.34
C PRO A 194 1.21 -12.04 2.89
N VAL A 195 0.58 -12.74 3.84
CA VAL A 195 1.16 -13.92 4.49
C VAL A 195 1.47 -15.05 3.49
N PRO A 196 0.50 -15.59 2.73
CA PRO A 196 0.79 -16.59 1.71
C PRO A 196 1.63 -16.03 0.56
N ALA A 197 1.51 -14.73 0.22
CA ALA A 197 2.33 -14.14 -0.83
C ALA A 197 3.83 -14.15 -0.45
N VAL A 198 4.16 -13.70 0.75
CA VAL A 198 5.53 -13.68 1.29
C VAL A 198 6.07 -15.10 1.46
N LYS A 199 5.31 -16.02 2.07
CA LYS A 199 5.75 -17.42 2.25
C LYS A 199 6.08 -18.08 0.91
N GLY A 200 5.18 -17.98 -0.07
CA GLY A 200 5.42 -18.52 -1.41
C GLY A 200 6.59 -17.84 -2.13
N LEU A 201 6.85 -16.55 -1.87
CA LEU A 201 8.03 -15.89 -2.41
C LEU A 201 9.33 -16.42 -1.79
N MET A 202 9.39 -16.56 -0.47
CA MET A 202 10.57 -17.10 0.22
C MET A 202 10.93 -18.50 -0.30
N GLU A 203 9.93 -19.36 -0.48
CA GLU A 203 10.12 -20.69 -1.08
C GLU A 203 10.63 -20.61 -2.51
N LYS A 204 10.03 -19.74 -3.34
CA LYS A 204 10.39 -19.56 -4.75
C LYS A 204 11.82 -19.06 -4.95
N VAL A 205 12.31 -18.16 -4.09
CA VAL A 205 13.67 -17.58 -4.19
C VAL A 205 14.69 -18.28 -3.29
N GLN A 206 14.26 -19.27 -2.50
CA GLN A 206 15.09 -20.00 -1.54
C GLN A 206 15.81 -19.09 -0.53
N MET A 207 15.12 -18.07 -0.04
CA MET A 207 15.62 -17.13 0.97
C MET A 207 14.84 -17.25 2.28
N ASN A 208 15.38 -16.75 3.38
CA ASN A 208 14.66 -16.67 4.64
C ASN A 208 14.19 -15.25 4.91
N LEU A 209 13.03 -15.11 5.54
CA LEU A 209 12.49 -13.80 5.91
C LEU A 209 13.41 -13.02 6.87
N LYS A 210 14.19 -13.72 7.70
CA LYS A 210 15.21 -13.12 8.59
C LYS A 210 16.37 -12.44 7.84
N ASP A 211 16.56 -12.79 6.57
CA ASP A 211 17.60 -12.23 5.70
C ASP A 211 17.18 -10.85 5.15
N MET A 212 15.92 -10.43 5.38
CA MET A 212 15.44 -9.11 4.99
C MET A 212 15.92 -8.07 6.01
N ASP A 213 16.54 -7.01 5.50
CA ASP A 213 16.98 -5.87 6.28
C ASP A 213 15.83 -4.89 6.53
N LEU A 214 14.93 -4.76 5.55
CA LEU A 214 13.73 -3.93 5.63
C LEU A 214 12.51 -4.70 5.10
N VAL A 215 11.36 -4.42 5.70
CA VAL A 215 10.06 -4.95 5.27
C VAL A 215 9.07 -3.80 5.21
N GLU A 216 8.34 -3.69 4.11
CA GLU A 216 7.20 -2.79 3.95
C GLU A 216 5.95 -3.61 3.68
N VAL A 217 4.99 -3.58 4.60
CA VAL A 217 3.67 -4.18 4.45
C VAL A 217 2.64 -3.07 4.41
N ASN A 218 1.86 -2.99 3.33
CA ASN A 218 0.84 -1.95 3.18
C ASN A 218 -0.14 -1.94 4.37
N GLU A 219 -0.34 -0.78 4.97
CA GLU A 219 -1.20 -0.62 6.15
C GLU A 219 -2.63 -0.19 5.77
N ALA A 220 -3.33 -0.96 4.94
CA ALA A 220 -4.72 -0.63 4.58
C ALA A 220 -5.62 -0.50 5.84
N PHE A 221 -5.43 -1.42 6.77
CA PHE A 221 -6.01 -1.39 8.11
C PHE A 221 -4.99 -1.85 9.15
N ALA A 222 -5.04 -1.29 10.35
CA ALA A 222 -4.16 -1.69 11.45
C ALA A 222 -4.38 -3.15 11.86
N SER A 223 -5.63 -3.64 11.85
CA SER A 223 -5.94 -5.02 12.24
C SER A 223 -5.30 -6.05 11.30
N GLN A 224 -5.32 -5.81 9.98
CA GLN A 224 -4.62 -6.70 9.05
C GLN A 224 -3.10 -6.61 9.22
N CYS A 225 -2.55 -5.41 9.42
CA CYS A 225 -1.10 -5.22 9.56
C CYS A 225 -0.58 -5.96 10.78
N ALA A 226 -1.27 -5.83 11.93
CA ALA A 226 -0.95 -6.53 13.16
C ALA A 226 -0.98 -8.06 12.98
N VAL A 227 -1.95 -8.59 12.23
CA VAL A 227 -2.01 -10.03 11.95
C VAL A 227 -0.88 -10.46 11.02
N VAL A 228 -0.61 -9.73 9.94
CA VAL A 228 0.47 -10.05 9.00
C VAL A 228 1.83 -10.04 9.72
N GLU A 229 2.10 -9.01 10.53
CA GLU A 229 3.31 -8.92 11.37
C GLU A 229 3.46 -10.13 12.28
N ARG A 230 2.37 -10.52 12.96
CA ARG A 230 2.37 -11.67 13.88
C ARG A 230 2.58 -13.00 13.16
N GLU A 231 1.86 -13.24 12.07
CA GLU A 231 1.89 -14.52 11.35
C GLU A 231 3.22 -14.74 10.61
N LEU A 232 3.86 -13.66 10.15
CA LEU A 232 5.18 -13.69 9.53
C LEU A 232 6.32 -13.52 10.55
N LYS A 233 6.01 -13.23 11.82
CA LYS A 233 6.99 -12.93 12.88
C LYS A 233 7.95 -11.82 12.47
N LEU A 234 7.39 -10.76 11.89
CA LEU A 234 8.16 -9.62 11.42
C LEU A 234 8.80 -8.88 12.60
N ASP A 235 10.04 -8.46 12.40
CA ASP A 235 10.74 -7.57 13.33
C ASP A 235 10.14 -6.16 13.21
N PRO A 236 9.53 -5.61 14.29
CA PRO A 236 8.96 -4.28 14.25
C PRO A 236 9.99 -3.20 13.89
N ASP A 237 11.26 -3.38 14.23
CA ASP A 237 12.31 -2.38 13.98
C ASP A 237 12.80 -2.36 12.53
N LYS A 238 12.43 -3.39 11.75
CA LYS A 238 12.68 -3.49 10.31
C LYS A 238 11.44 -3.26 9.45
N THR A 239 10.26 -3.26 10.06
CA THR A 239 8.97 -3.24 9.34
C THR A 239 8.37 -1.85 9.36
N ASN A 240 8.00 -1.29 8.20
CA ASN A 240 7.38 0.04 8.05
C ASN A 240 8.12 1.11 8.86
N VAL A 241 9.44 1.19 8.68
CA VAL A 241 10.36 1.96 9.55
C VAL A 241 10.15 3.48 9.45
N ASN A 242 9.54 3.95 8.37
CA ASN A 242 9.20 5.34 8.12
C ASN A 242 7.69 5.61 8.12
N GLY A 243 6.90 4.67 8.69
CA GLY A 243 5.45 4.72 8.65
C GLY A 243 4.89 4.14 7.36
N GLY A 244 3.63 3.70 7.40
CA GLY A 244 2.94 3.11 6.26
C GLY A 244 1.66 3.86 5.91
N ALA A 245 0.76 3.19 5.20
CA ALA A 245 -0.44 3.78 4.61
C ALA A 245 -1.45 4.36 5.61
N ILE A 246 -1.38 4.02 6.92
CA ILE A 246 -2.19 4.70 7.94
C ILE A 246 -1.77 6.16 8.09
N ALA A 247 -0.48 6.45 7.93
CA ALA A 247 0.05 7.81 7.92
C ALA A 247 0.09 8.40 6.50
N LEU A 248 0.67 7.67 5.56
CA LEU A 248 0.94 8.15 4.19
C LEU A 248 -0.29 8.17 3.28
N GLY A 249 -1.35 7.45 3.62
CA GLY A 249 -2.51 7.25 2.75
C GLY A 249 -2.39 6.03 1.83
N HIS A 250 -3.50 5.67 1.17
CA HIS A 250 -3.59 4.48 0.33
C HIS A 250 -4.24 4.76 -1.04
N PRO A 251 -3.57 5.48 -1.96
CA PRO A 251 -3.99 5.55 -3.36
C PRO A 251 -3.90 4.15 -3.99
N LEU A 252 -5.04 3.51 -4.24
CA LEU A 252 -5.15 2.05 -4.47
C LEU A 252 -4.18 1.53 -5.53
N ALA A 253 -4.28 2.01 -6.78
CA ALA A 253 -3.42 1.57 -7.87
C ALA A 253 -1.94 1.95 -7.70
N THR A 254 -1.63 2.96 -6.89
CA THR A 254 -0.28 3.50 -6.69
C THR A 254 0.48 2.83 -5.56
N SER A 255 -0.23 2.35 -4.53
CA SER A 255 0.37 1.99 -3.24
C SER A 255 1.41 0.86 -3.33
N GLY A 256 1.20 -0.11 -4.22
CA GLY A 256 2.18 -1.16 -4.48
C GLY A 256 3.50 -0.61 -5.00
N ASN A 257 3.46 0.32 -5.97
CA ASN A 257 4.69 0.92 -6.49
C ASN A 257 5.30 1.95 -5.53
N ARG A 258 4.49 2.65 -4.72
CA ARG A 258 4.99 3.50 -3.64
C ARG A 258 5.83 2.70 -2.64
N ILE A 259 5.41 1.49 -2.26
CA ILE A 259 6.21 0.59 -1.42
C ILE A 259 7.56 0.26 -2.06
N VAL A 260 7.55 -0.08 -3.35
CA VAL A 260 8.77 -0.41 -4.10
C VAL A 260 9.74 0.77 -4.14
N VAL A 261 9.24 1.96 -4.48
CA VAL A 261 10.04 3.19 -4.51
C VAL A 261 10.61 3.47 -3.12
N HIS A 262 9.78 3.43 -2.08
CA HIS A 262 10.23 3.70 -0.72
C HIS A 262 11.34 2.74 -0.26
N LEU A 263 11.15 1.42 -0.46
CA LEU A 263 12.17 0.43 -0.15
C LEU A 263 13.47 0.67 -0.92
N MET A 264 13.40 0.99 -2.21
CA MET A 264 14.56 1.28 -3.04
C MET A 264 15.38 2.47 -2.50
N HIS A 265 14.72 3.54 -2.09
CA HIS A 265 15.39 4.70 -1.51
C HIS A 265 15.92 4.42 -0.10
N GLU A 266 15.15 3.71 0.73
CA GLU A 266 15.53 3.44 2.11
C GLU A 266 16.67 2.43 2.24
N LEU A 267 16.68 1.37 1.43
CA LEU A 267 17.81 0.42 1.36
C LEU A 267 19.11 1.15 1.02
N ARG A 268 19.07 2.07 0.04
CA ARG A 268 20.23 2.85 -0.36
C ARG A 268 20.65 3.84 0.72
N ARG A 269 19.70 4.57 1.31
CA ARG A 269 19.98 5.55 2.38
C ARG A 269 20.65 4.90 3.60
N ARG A 270 20.24 3.68 3.95
CA ARG A 270 20.79 2.92 5.08
C ARG A 270 21.96 2.02 4.72
N ASN A 271 22.31 1.91 3.43
CA ASN A 271 23.27 0.94 2.92
C ASN A 271 22.97 -0.51 3.35
N LEU A 272 21.70 -0.91 3.21
CA LEU A 272 21.20 -2.25 3.50
C LEU A 272 20.99 -3.02 2.20
N LYS A 273 20.94 -4.36 2.29
CA LYS A 273 20.99 -5.24 1.13
C LYS A 273 19.61 -5.66 0.65
N TYR A 274 18.79 -6.26 1.49
CA TYR A 274 17.52 -6.86 1.05
C TYR A 274 16.29 -6.19 1.64
N GLY A 275 15.32 -5.85 0.78
CA GLY A 275 14.03 -5.30 1.18
C GLY A 275 12.87 -6.14 0.65
N LEU A 276 11.86 -6.35 1.48
CA LEU A 276 10.62 -7.07 1.13
C LEU A 276 9.43 -6.10 1.13
N GLY A 277 8.76 -5.94 0.00
CA GLY A 277 7.51 -5.20 -0.11
C GLY A 277 6.31 -6.14 -0.24
N SER A 278 5.20 -5.88 0.45
CA SER A 278 3.98 -6.68 0.33
C SER A 278 2.70 -5.86 0.55
N ALA A 279 1.60 -6.29 -0.07
CA ALA A 279 0.29 -5.68 0.07
C ALA A 279 -0.84 -6.71 -0.04
N CYS A 280 -1.92 -6.49 0.72
CA CYS A 280 -3.20 -7.14 0.51
C CYS A 280 -3.94 -6.50 -0.67
N ILE A 281 -4.86 -7.25 -1.28
CA ILE A 281 -5.64 -6.82 -2.44
C ILE A 281 -7.09 -7.26 -2.23
N GLY A 282 -8.03 -6.33 -2.42
CA GLY A 282 -9.47 -6.61 -2.37
C GLY A 282 -9.86 -7.75 -3.33
N GLY A 283 -10.88 -8.53 -3.00
CA GLY A 283 -11.18 -9.77 -3.74
C GLY A 283 -10.38 -10.99 -3.26
N GLY A 284 -9.57 -10.85 -2.20
CA GLY A 284 -8.89 -12.00 -1.58
C GLY A 284 -7.57 -12.35 -2.23
N GLN A 285 -6.65 -11.39 -2.39
CA GLN A 285 -5.32 -11.66 -2.91
C GLN A 285 -4.23 -10.96 -2.11
N GLY A 286 -2.98 -11.37 -2.34
CA GLY A 286 -1.81 -10.66 -1.85
C GLY A 286 -0.65 -10.75 -2.84
N ILE A 287 0.27 -9.79 -2.72
CA ILE A 287 1.49 -9.73 -3.52
C ILE A 287 2.69 -9.47 -2.63
N ALA A 288 3.84 -10.04 -3.00
CA ALA A 288 5.13 -9.78 -2.36
C ALA A 288 6.22 -9.63 -3.41
N MET A 289 7.23 -8.81 -3.13
CA MET A 289 8.42 -8.59 -3.98
C MET A 289 9.67 -8.38 -3.12
N ILE A 290 10.80 -8.96 -3.53
CA ILE A 290 12.11 -8.72 -2.92
C ILE A 290 12.96 -7.86 -3.85
N LEU A 291 13.59 -6.83 -3.27
CA LEU A 291 14.57 -5.97 -3.88
C LEU A 291 15.95 -6.20 -3.24
N GLU A 292 16.99 -6.19 -4.05
CA GLU A 292 18.40 -6.17 -3.62
C GLU A 292 19.03 -4.82 -3.99
N ASN A 293 19.62 -4.12 -3.03
CA ASN A 293 20.43 -2.95 -3.28
C ASN A 293 21.74 -3.35 -3.97
N VAL A 294 21.98 -2.82 -5.16
CA VAL A 294 23.17 -3.16 -5.97
C VAL A 294 24.47 -2.56 -5.43
N SER A 295 24.39 -1.63 -4.48
CA SER A 295 25.54 -0.94 -3.88
C SER A 295 25.95 -1.46 -2.51
N ALA A 296 25.21 -2.43 -1.94
CA ALA A 296 25.43 -2.97 -0.59
C ALA A 296 26.30 -4.24 -0.58
#